data_AF-A0A6J0NYZ1-F1
#
_entry.id   AF-A0A6J0NYZ1-F1
#
_cell.length_a   1.000
_cell.length_b   1.000
_cell.length_c   1.000
_cell.angle_alpha   90.00
_cell.angle_beta   90.00
_cell.angle_gamma   90.00
#
_symmetry.space_group_name_H-M   'P 1'
#
loop_
_entity.id
_entity.type
_entity.pdbx_description
1 polymer ?
#
loop_
_entity_poly.entity_id
_entity_poly.type
_entity_poly.pdbx_seq_one_letter_code
_entity_poly.pdbx_strand_id
1 'polypeptide(L)'
;MVVHLISAIFARTLTLIVIFLPSLINTSQLDYDALVFSQCDSSDTNILQKTTTTKDPNYSNHNFFLRAQALYSFLRKLESESSRAKFFKTLAGNEEHAVSGWFQCREDYPSEICHRCVSELRDISSRLCGNATSARIHLRGCQMVYEIELVDAPTAPNNHHNYKLLETPERGLIHKICDGATAETFAGFEEMRTEALTAAETGVVDGHGFYEESYKLLHVVAQCDGHVEACDCGECVSAAAAAAAEECPWSIAGQIYLEGCYVGYTYYPHEHPGGSYHEEVGKASTGKSLAIVVGGVAALVFVAIFFLFLESLRRKGDDC
;
A
#
# COMPACT_ATOMS: atom_id res chain seq x y z
N MET A 1 3.59 14.46 -53.17
CA MET A 1 2.76 13.36 -52.63
C MET A 1 3.49 12.44 -51.66
N VAL A 2 4.73 12.02 -51.94
CA VAL A 2 5.47 11.05 -51.07
C VAL A 2 5.81 11.62 -49.67
N VAL A 3 6.13 12.91 -49.57
CA VAL A 3 6.52 13.55 -48.30
C VAL A 3 5.36 13.65 -47.30
N HIS A 4 4.13 13.87 -47.77
CA HIS A 4 2.95 13.91 -46.90
C HIS A 4 2.54 12.52 -46.39
N LEU A 5 2.80 11.47 -47.17
CA LEU A 5 2.52 10.09 -46.75
C LEU A 5 3.47 9.65 -45.63
N ILE A 6 4.75 10.03 -45.71
CA ILE A 6 5.77 9.70 -44.69
C ILE A 6 5.50 10.45 -43.37
N SER A 7 5.09 11.72 -43.44
CA SER A 7 4.74 12.52 -42.24
C SER A 7 3.52 11.95 -41.49
N ALA A 8 2.50 11.50 -42.22
CA ALA A 8 1.32 10.89 -41.62
C ALA A 8 1.61 9.51 -40.99
N ILE A 9 2.52 8.73 -41.59
CA ILE A 9 2.97 7.45 -41.04
C ILE A 9 3.79 7.68 -39.77
N PHE A 10 4.71 8.65 -39.77
CA PHE A 10 5.54 8.98 -38.60
C PHE A 10 4.70 9.49 -37.41
N ALA A 11 3.69 10.32 -37.67
CA ALA A 11 2.79 10.82 -36.63
C ALA A 11 1.93 9.69 -36.02
N ARG A 12 1.47 8.74 -36.83
CA ARG A 12 0.71 7.56 -36.38
C ARG A 12 1.58 6.55 -35.63
N THR A 13 2.82 6.33 -36.06
CA THR A 13 3.75 5.45 -35.33
C THR A 13 4.20 6.06 -34.01
N LEU A 14 4.39 7.40 -33.95
CA LEU A 14 4.77 8.07 -32.70
C LEU A 14 3.62 8.09 -31.67
N THR A 15 2.37 8.27 -32.11
CA THR A 15 1.19 8.13 -31.21
C THR A 15 0.99 6.69 -30.75
N LEU A 16 1.23 5.69 -31.61
CA LEU A 16 1.19 4.28 -31.20
C LEU A 16 2.29 3.95 -30.19
N ILE A 17 3.50 4.49 -30.34
CA ILE A 17 4.61 4.24 -29.39
C ILE A 17 4.33 4.89 -28.01
N VAL A 18 3.65 6.04 -27.97
CA VAL A 18 3.23 6.69 -26.70
C VAL A 18 2.04 5.97 -26.05
N ILE A 19 1.17 5.33 -26.83
CA ILE A 19 0.05 4.51 -26.30
C ILE A 19 0.52 3.10 -25.87
N PHE A 20 1.63 2.59 -26.43
CA PHE A 20 2.19 1.27 -26.16
C PHE A 20 3.45 1.27 -25.28
N LEU A 21 3.74 2.35 -24.56
CA LEU A 21 4.60 2.30 -23.38
C LEU A 21 3.70 2.23 -22.15
N PRO A 22 3.07 1.07 -21.81
CA PRO A 22 2.74 0.86 -20.43
C PRO A 22 4.07 0.93 -19.69
N SER A 23 4.11 1.72 -18.62
CA SER A 23 5.15 1.67 -17.60
C SER A 23 5.43 0.20 -17.26
N LEU A 24 6.49 -0.36 -17.83
CA LEU A 24 6.98 -1.71 -17.57
C LEU A 24 7.61 -1.75 -16.17
N ILE A 25 6.81 -1.49 -15.14
CA ILE A 25 7.05 -2.09 -13.84
C ILE A 25 6.56 -3.52 -14.02
N ASN A 26 7.46 -4.50 -13.92
CA ASN A 26 7.09 -5.90 -14.02
C ASN A 26 6.29 -6.27 -12.75
N THR A 27 4.99 -5.93 -12.76
CA THR A 27 4.08 -6.06 -11.61
C THR A 27 3.95 -7.50 -11.11
N SER A 28 4.38 -8.48 -11.91
CA SER A 28 4.43 -9.90 -11.55
C SER A 28 5.46 -10.25 -10.48
N GLN A 29 6.31 -9.29 -10.04
CA GLN A 29 7.36 -9.54 -9.05
C GLN A 29 7.10 -8.85 -7.69
N LEU A 30 6.08 -7.99 -7.61
CA LEU A 30 5.65 -7.39 -6.34
C LEU A 30 4.65 -8.33 -5.67
N ASP A 31 4.99 -8.82 -4.47
CA ASP A 31 4.15 -9.70 -3.65
C ASP A 31 3.03 -8.92 -2.93
N TYR A 32 2.39 -7.96 -3.62
CA TYR A 32 1.48 -6.99 -3.00
C TYR A 32 0.16 -7.62 -2.52
N ASP A 33 -0.24 -8.74 -3.11
CA ASP A 33 -1.49 -9.46 -2.87
C ASP A 33 -1.35 -10.63 -1.88
N ALA A 34 -0.13 -10.90 -1.39
CA ALA A 34 0.07 -11.88 -0.33
C ALA A 34 -0.67 -11.47 0.95
N LEU A 35 -1.53 -12.37 1.42
CA LEU A 35 -2.25 -12.23 2.68
C LEU A 35 -1.26 -12.31 3.85
N VAL A 36 -1.23 -11.25 4.67
CA VAL A 36 -0.48 -11.19 5.92
C VAL A 36 -1.36 -11.78 7.03
N PHE A 37 -2.53 -11.20 7.26
CA PHE A 37 -3.51 -11.72 8.20
C PHE A 37 -4.94 -11.28 7.85
N SER A 38 -5.91 -12.01 8.40
CA SER A 38 -7.33 -11.65 8.37
C SER A 38 -7.99 -11.95 9.71
N GLN A 39 -8.75 -11.00 10.22
CA GLN A 39 -9.58 -11.13 11.42
C GLN A 39 -11.01 -10.76 11.01
N CYS A 40 -11.98 -11.63 11.31
CA CYS A 40 -13.39 -11.41 10.97
C CYS A 40 -14.22 -11.70 12.21
N ASP A 41 -14.88 -10.70 12.80
CA ASP A 41 -15.75 -10.94 13.95
C ASP A 41 -17.17 -11.21 13.48
N SER A 42 -17.75 -12.29 13.97
CA SER A 42 -19.17 -12.59 13.75
C SER A 42 -19.91 -12.41 15.06
N SER A 43 -21.04 -11.70 15.04
CA SER A 43 -21.95 -11.73 16.18
C SER A 43 -22.45 -13.15 16.39
N ASP A 44 -22.01 -13.78 17.49
CA ASP A 44 -22.61 -15.02 17.97
C ASP A 44 -24.13 -14.89 17.96
N THR A 45 -24.79 -15.88 17.39
CA THR A 45 -26.26 -16.03 17.31
C THR A 45 -26.99 -16.02 18.66
N ASN A 46 -26.30 -15.75 19.77
CA ASN A 46 -26.84 -15.71 21.13
C ASN A 46 -27.49 -14.36 21.52
N ILE A 47 -27.25 -13.26 20.79
CA ILE A 47 -27.94 -11.97 21.08
C ILE A 47 -29.38 -11.95 20.52
N LEU A 48 -29.69 -12.77 19.50
CA LEU A 48 -31.06 -12.90 18.99
C LEU A 48 -31.93 -13.91 19.76
N GLN A 49 -31.38 -14.65 20.72
CA GLN A 49 -32.15 -15.60 21.52
C GLN A 49 -32.80 -14.97 22.77
N LYS A 50 -32.37 -13.77 23.17
CA LYS A 50 -32.96 -13.06 24.32
C LYS A 50 -34.28 -12.35 24.03
N THR A 51 -34.74 -12.36 22.77
CA THR A 51 -36.06 -11.83 22.37
C THR A 51 -37.06 -12.90 21.93
N THR A 52 -36.79 -14.18 22.19
CA THR A 52 -37.77 -15.25 21.92
C THR A 52 -38.88 -15.28 22.99
N THR A 53 -39.69 -14.23 23.04
CA THR A 53 -41.06 -14.31 23.56
C THR A 53 -42.01 -13.34 22.88
N THR A 54 -41.95 -13.19 21.55
CA THR A 54 -43.10 -12.70 20.77
C THR A 54 -43.08 -13.28 19.36
N LYS A 55 -44.28 -13.64 18.89
CA LYS A 55 -44.58 -14.30 17.62
C LYS A 55 -44.32 -13.35 16.44
N ASP A 56 -43.35 -13.69 15.58
CA ASP A 56 -43.38 -13.64 14.10
C ASP A 56 -41.94 -13.59 13.54
N PRO A 57 -41.34 -14.73 13.12
CA PRO A 57 -39.97 -14.78 12.62
C PRO A 57 -39.96 -14.70 11.09
N ASN A 58 -40.12 -13.50 10.53
CA ASN A 58 -39.81 -13.23 9.11
C ASN A 58 -38.77 -12.09 8.93
N TYR A 59 -38.16 -11.64 10.03
CA TYR A 59 -37.27 -10.46 10.07
C TYR A 59 -35.78 -10.80 9.88
N SER A 60 -35.38 -12.07 10.05
CA SER A 60 -33.96 -12.48 10.02
C SER A 60 -33.35 -12.49 8.62
N ASN A 61 -34.14 -12.81 7.58
CA ASN A 61 -33.65 -12.89 6.20
C ASN A 61 -33.54 -11.51 5.51
N HIS A 62 -34.47 -10.60 5.81
CA HIS A 62 -34.46 -9.27 5.19
C HIS A 62 -33.30 -8.41 5.69
N ASN A 63 -33.05 -8.37 7.00
CA ASN A 63 -31.93 -7.61 7.55
C ASN A 63 -30.57 -8.19 7.12
N PHE A 64 -30.47 -9.51 7.03
CA PHE A 64 -29.27 -10.15 6.50
C PHE A 64 -29.00 -9.72 5.06
N PHE A 65 -30.04 -9.72 4.21
CA PHE A 65 -29.95 -9.23 2.84
C PHE A 65 -29.54 -7.75 2.77
N LEU A 66 -30.14 -6.88 3.59
CA LEU A 66 -29.81 -5.47 3.64
C LEU A 66 -28.36 -5.22 4.09
N ARG A 67 -27.86 -5.97 5.08
CA ARG A 67 -26.45 -5.91 5.51
C ARG A 67 -25.50 -6.34 4.41
N ALA A 68 -25.80 -7.45 3.73
CA ALA A 68 -25.01 -7.92 2.60
C ALA A 68 -24.98 -6.90 1.46
N GLN A 69 -26.11 -6.23 1.20
CA GLN A 69 -26.20 -5.16 0.21
C GLN A 69 -25.37 -3.92 0.62
N ALA A 70 -25.42 -3.52 1.89
CA ALA A 70 -24.62 -2.41 2.41
C ALA A 70 -23.11 -2.71 2.31
N LEU A 71 -22.68 -3.92 2.71
CA LEU A 71 -21.29 -4.36 2.59
C LEU A 71 -20.83 -4.41 1.13
N TYR A 72 -21.65 -4.95 0.22
CA TYR A 72 -21.32 -4.96 -1.21
C TYR A 72 -21.14 -3.54 -1.77
N SER A 73 -22.05 -2.63 -1.42
CA SER A 73 -21.96 -1.22 -1.82
C SER A 73 -20.70 -0.56 -1.26
N PHE A 74 -20.38 -0.82 0.01
CA PHE A 74 -19.17 -0.34 0.68
C PHE A 74 -17.91 -0.82 -0.06
N LEU A 75 -17.75 -2.12 -0.26
CA LEU A 75 -16.57 -2.71 -0.90
C LEU A 75 -16.36 -2.19 -2.33
N ARG A 76 -17.46 -2.06 -3.11
CA ARG A 76 -17.41 -1.47 -4.46
C ARG A 76 -16.96 -0.01 -4.44
N LYS A 77 -17.36 0.75 -3.42
CA LYS A 77 -16.95 2.15 -3.26
C LYS A 77 -15.45 2.25 -2.93
N LEU A 78 -14.94 1.41 -2.04
CA LEU A 78 -13.51 1.34 -1.74
C LEU A 78 -12.68 1.00 -2.98
N GLU A 79 -13.08 -0.05 -3.71
CA GLU A 79 -12.44 -0.46 -4.97
C GLU A 79 -12.44 0.69 -6.00
N SER A 80 -13.55 1.40 -6.17
CA SER A 80 -13.62 2.53 -7.10
C SER A 80 -12.63 3.65 -6.73
N GLU A 81 -12.58 4.05 -5.45
CA GLU A 81 -11.75 5.15 -4.99
C GLU A 81 -10.24 4.82 -4.95
N SER A 82 -9.87 3.53 -4.84
CA SER A 82 -8.47 3.08 -4.88
C SER A 82 -7.70 3.44 -6.16
N SER A 83 -8.40 3.76 -7.24
CA SER A 83 -7.78 4.26 -8.47
C SER A 83 -7.27 5.71 -8.35
N ARG A 84 -7.74 6.46 -7.34
CA ARG A 84 -7.52 7.91 -7.18
C ARG A 84 -6.87 8.28 -5.86
N ALA A 85 -7.03 7.45 -4.83
CA ALA A 85 -6.51 7.70 -3.49
C ALA A 85 -5.84 6.45 -2.91
N LYS A 86 -4.86 6.68 -2.02
CA LYS A 86 -4.18 5.63 -1.26
C LYS A 86 -4.87 5.29 0.05
N PHE A 87 -5.62 6.25 0.58
CA PHE A 87 -6.48 6.09 1.74
C PHE A 87 -7.87 6.58 1.40
N PHE A 88 -8.89 5.84 1.83
CA PHE A 88 -10.26 6.32 1.74
C PHE A 88 -11.11 5.70 2.84
N LYS A 89 -11.72 6.57 3.66
CA LYS A 89 -12.72 6.19 4.66
C LYS A 89 -14.12 6.53 4.15
N THR A 90 -15.06 5.63 4.37
CA THR A 90 -16.44 5.88 3.95
C THR A 90 -17.47 5.15 4.78
N LEU A 91 -18.73 5.54 4.55
CA LEU A 91 -19.93 4.89 5.03
C LEU A 91 -20.77 4.53 3.80
N ALA A 92 -21.35 3.34 3.78
CA ALA A 92 -22.33 2.93 2.77
C ALA A 92 -23.46 2.13 3.38
N GLY A 93 -24.67 2.32 2.86
CA GLY A 93 -25.89 1.68 3.37
C GLY A 93 -27.01 2.68 3.60
N ASN A 94 -27.95 2.34 4.48
CA ASN A 94 -29.05 3.20 4.90
C ASN A 94 -28.99 3.47 6.40
N GLU A 95 -29.96 4.23 6.92
CA GLU A 95 -29.99 4.64 8.34
C GLU A 95 -30.01 3.45 9.32
N GLU A 96 -30.53 2.28 8.91
CA GLU A 96 -30.67 1.09 9.76
C GLU A 96 -29.57 0.04 9.55
N HIS A 97 -28.97 0.04 8.36
CA HIS A 97 -28.04 -0.96 7.89
C HIS A 97 -26.94 -0.23 7.12
N ALA A 98 -25.90 0.17 7.84
CA ALA A 98 -24.73 0.79 7.24
C ALA A 98 -23.46 0.01 7.57
N VAL A 99 -22.45 0.19 6.73
CA VAL A 99 -21.10 -0.32 6.92
C VAL A 99 -20.17 0.86 6.83
N SER A 100 -19.36 1.06 7.86
CA SER A 100 -18.29 2.03 7.86
C SER A 100 -16.94 1.32 7.82
N GLY A 101 -15.92 2.05 7.41
CA GLY A 101 -14.57 1.51 7.31
C GLY A 101 -13.71 2.27 6.32
N TRP A 102 -12.57 1.69 5.99
CA TRP A 102 -11.57 2.30 5.14
C TRP A 102 -10.68 1.26 4.45
N PHE A 103 -10.02 1.68 3.36
CA PHE A 103 -8.82 1.00 2.86
C PHE A 103 -7.60 1.92 2.96
N GLN A 104 -6.42 1.31 3.05
CA GLN A 104 -5.12 1.97 2.93
C GLN A 104 -4.22 1.10 2.05
N CYS A 105 -3.63 1.68 1.02
CA CYS A 105 -2.56 1.07 0.25
C CYS A 105 -1.20 1.50 0.80
N ARG A 106 -0.17 0.69 0.54
CA ARG A 106 1.21 1.11 0.75
C ARG A 106 1.53 2.32 -0.14
N GLU A 107 2.20 3.31 0.43
CA GLU A 107 2.30 4.65 -0.18
C GLU A 107 3.24 4.67 -1.39
N ASP A 108 4.30 3.87 -1.37
CA ASP A 108 5.28 3.69 -2.43
C ASP A 108 4.75 2.92 -3.65
N TYR A 109 3.59 2.27 -3.54
CA TYR A 109 3.00 1.53 -4.66
C TYR A 109 2.32 2.47 -5.65
N PRO A 110 2.31 2.18 -6.97
CA PRO A 110 1.55 2.99 -7.93
C PRO A 110 0.04 2.76 -7.79
N SER A 111 -0.79 3.68 -8.29
CA SER A 111 -2.26 3.60 -8.16
C SER A 111 -2.86 2.35 -8.82
N GLU A 112 -2.26 1.85 -9.89
CA GLU A 112 -2.69 0.59 -10.53
C GLU A 112 -2.55 -0.62 -9.59
N ILE A 113 -1.41 -0.72 -8.89
CA ILE A 113 -1.17 -1.78 -7.91
C ILE A 113 -2.10 -1.63 -6.72
N CYS A 114 -2.30 -0.41 -6.24
CA CYS A 114 -3.27 -0.14 -5.18
C CYS A 114 -4.68 -0.62 -5.56
N HIS A 115 -5.15 -0.28 -6.77
CA HIS A 115 -6.47 -0.70 -7.24
C HIS A 115 -6.61 -2.22 -7.33
N ARG A 116 -5.60 -2.90 -7.88
CA ARG A 116 -5.57 -4.37 -7.90
C ARG A 116 -5.58 -4.98 -6.50
N CYS A 117 -4.76 -4.44 -5.59
CA CYS A 117 -4.69 -4.90 -4.21
C CYS A 117 -6.04 -4.76 -3.49
N VAL A 118 -6.71 -3.62 -3.62
CA VAL A 118 -8.04 -3.38 -3.02
C VAL A 118 -9.11 -4.27 -3.67
N SER A 119 -9.00 -4.56 -4.97
CA SER A 119 -9.86 -5.56 -5.63
C SER A 119 -9.68 -6.95 -5.01
N GLU A 120 -8.45 -7.37 -4.71
CA GLU A 120 -8.19 -8.65 -4.02
C GLU A 120 -8.74 -8.65 -2.58
N LEU A 121 -8.64 -7.54 -1.85
CA LEU A 121 -9.24 -7.40 -0.51
C LEU A 121 -10.75 -7.65 -0.51
N ARG A 122 -11.49 -7.16 -1.52
CA ARG A 122 -12.93 -7.43 -1.70
C ARG A 122 -13.20 -8.92 -1.88
N ASP A 123 -12.40 -9.58 -2.73
CA ASP A 123 -12.58 -11.00 -3.04
C ASP A 123 -12.18 -11.89 -1.85
N ILE A 124 -11.16 -11.50 -1.10
CA ILE A 124 -10.76 -12.17 0.16
C ILE A 124 -11.82 -11.96 1.24
N SER A 125 -12.33 -10.74 1.43
CA SER A 125 -13.42 -10.46 2.37
C SER A 125 -14.64 -11.33 2.11
N SER A 126 -15.06 -11.42 0.85
CA SER A 126 -16.20 -12.24 0.44
C SER A 126 -16.00 -13.74 0.73
N ARG A 127 -14.76 -14.24 0.56
CA ARG A 127 -14.43 -15.66 0.73
C ARG A 127 -14.14 -16.05 2.19
N LEU A 128 -13.45 -15.20 2.94
CA LEU A 128 -12.97 -15.52 4.29
C LEU A 128 -13.88 -14.99 5.39
N CYS A 129 -14.47 -13.81 5.22
CA CYS A 129 -15.25 -13.15 6.27
C CYS A 129 -16.77 -13.33 6.13
N GLY A 130 -17.28 -13.74 4.97
CA GLY A 130 -18.70 -14.14 4.81
C GLY A 130 -19.70 -13.14 5.38
N ASN A 131 -20.35 -13.50 6.49
CA ASN A 131 -21.34 -12.68 7.21
C ASN A 131 -20.80 -11.96 8.46
N ALA A 132 -19.49 -11.77 8.55
CA ALA A 132 -18.85 -11.08 9.66
C ALA A 132 -19.43 -9.66 9.84
N THR A 133 -19.60 -9.27 11.10
CA THR A 133 -20.01 -7.94 11.51
C THR A 133 -18.88 -6.93 11.48
N SER A 134 -17.63 -7.39 11.53
CA SER A 134 -16.46 -6.57 11.24
C SER A 134 -15.39 -7.42 10.57
N ALA A 135 -14.48 -6.79 9.85
CA ALA A 135 -13.27 -7.46 9.40
C ALA A 135 -12.08 -6.50 9.32
N ARG A 136 -10.90 -7.06 9.56
CA ARG A 136 -9.59 -6.47 9.28
C ARG A 136 -8.81 -7.44 8.42
N ILE A 137 -8.44 -7.02 7.22
CA ILE A 137 -7.72 -7.84 6.26
C ILE A 137 -6.51 -7.05 5.78
N HIS A 138 -5.33 -7.63 5.91
CA HIS A 138 -4.07 -6.99 5.56
C HIS A 138 -3.33 -7.85 4.54
N LEU A 139 -3.11 -7.30 3.34
CA LEU A 139 -2.18 -7.81 2.33
C LEU A 139 -0.90 -6.97 2.39
N ARG A 140 0.22 -7.47 1.86
CA ARG A 140 1.49 -6.71 1.89
C ARG A 140 1.38 -5.32 1.26
N GLY A 141 0.51 -5.14 0.26
CA GLY A 141 0.34 -3.87 -0.45
C GLY A 141 -0.83 -3.01 -0.02
N CYS A 142 -1.76 -3.52 0.76
CA CYS A 142 -2.94 -2.78 1.17
C CYS A 142 -3.71 -3.51 2.29
N GLN A 143 -4.51 -2.75 3.01
CA GLN A 143 -5.40 -3.26 4.03
C GLN A 143 -6.79 -2.65 3.93
N MET A 144 -7.75 -3.34 4.53
CA MET A 144 -9.11 -2.87 4.69
C MET A 144 -9.64 -3.24 6.07
N VAL A 145 -10.35 -2.30 6.66
CA VAL A 145 -11.12 -2.49 7.89
C VAL A 145 -12.55 -2.08 7.63
N TYR A 146 -13.52 -2.87 8.08
CA TYR A 146 -14.92 -2.48 8.09
C TYR A 146 -15.65 -2.98 9.32
N GLU A 147 -16.73 -2.30 9.68
CA GLU A 147 -17.68 -2.70 10.72
C GLU A 147 -19.11 -2.37 10.26
N ILE A 148 -20.06 -3.25 10.59
CA ILE A 148 -21.49 -3.01 10.42
C ILE A 148 -21.94 -2.08 11.55
N GLU A 149 -22.43 -0.92 11.17
CA GLU A 149 -23.01 0.05 12.09
C GLU A 149 -24.32 -0.51 12.65
N LEU A 150 -24.37 -0.73 13.96
CA LEU A 150 -25.58 -1.11 14.67
C LEU A 150 -26.33 0.16 15.09
N VAL A 151 -27.57 0.30 14.64
CA VAL A 151 -28.48 1.29 15.22
C VAL A 151 -28.90 0.80 16.60
N ASP A 152 -28.36 1.43 17.64
CA ASP A 152 -28.92 1.28 18.98
C ASP A 152 -30.40 1.67 18.96
N ALA A 153 -31.26 0.80 19.50
CA ALA A 153 -32.68 1.10 19.67
C ALA A 153 -32.87 2.47 20.36
N PRO A 154 -33.94 3.22 20.03
CA PRO A 154 -34.13 4.60 20.49
C PRO A 154 -34.54 4.64 21.97
N THR A 155 -33.61 4.34 22.88
CA THR A 155 -33.78 4.50 24.33
C THR A 155 -32.47 4.90 25.00
N ALA A 156 -31.87 6.03 24.58
CA ALA A 156 -30.98 6.81 25.42
C ALA A 156 -30.89 8.25 24.88
N PRO A 157 -31.25 9.30 25.64
CA PRO A 157 -31.31 10.67 25.14
C PRO A 157 -29.97 11.34 24.80
N ASN A 158 -28.84 10.62 24.81
CA ASN A 158 -27.50 11.19 24.65
C ASN A 158 -26.56 10.30 23.82
N ASN A 159 -27.06 9.66 22.77
CA ASN A 159 -26.20 8.86 21.90
C ASN A 159 -25.51 9.79 20.91
N HIS A 160 -24.32 10.27 21.30
CA HIS A 160 -23.28 10.60 20.34
C HIS A 160 -23.20 9.45 19.34
N HIS A 161 -23.33 9.74 18.04
CA HIS A 161 -22.96 8.79 16.98
C HIS A 161 -21.46 8.51 17.11
N ASN A 162 -21.11 7.63 18.06
CA ASN A 162 -19.73 7.32 18.36
C ASN A 162 -19.31 6.22 17.40
N TYR A 163 -18.74 6.65 16.29
CA TYR A 163 -18.12 5.77 15.32
C TYR A 163 -16.92 5.11 16.04
N LYS A 164 -17.12 3.89 16.55
CA LYS A 164 -16.17 3.25 17.46
C LYS A 164 -14.83 2.90 16.80
N LEU A 165 -14.79 2.92 15.46
CA LEU A 165 -13.65 2.51 14.65
C LEU A 165 -12.45 3.48 14.64
N LEU A 166 -12.55 4.73 15.14
CA LEU A 166 -11.38 5.63 15.29
C LEU A 166 -11.30 6.34 16.65
N GLU A 167 -11.74 5.72 17.74
CA GLU A 167 -11.17 6.07 19.04
C GLU A 167 -9.83 5.32 19.20
N THR A 168 -8.72 5.92 18.76
CA THR A 168 -7.37 5.35 18.93
C THR A 168 -6.84 5.55 20.36
N PRO A 169 -6.04 4.61 20.92
CA PRO A 169 -6.52 3.30 21.37
C PRO A 169 -5.81 2.83 22.67
N GLU A 170 -6.18 1.68 23.21
CA GLU A 170 -5.13 0.79 23.70
C GLU A 170 -4.33 0.37 22.47
N ARG A 171 -3.08 0.84 22.30
CA ARG A 171 -2.17 0.53 21.17
C ARG A 171 -1.79 -0.96 21.14
N GLY A 172 -2.80 -1.79 20.91
CA GLY A 172 -2.74 -3.23 21.01
C GLY A 172 -2.01 -3.81 19.82
N LEU A 173 -1.20 -4.83 20.10
CA LEU A 173 -0.59 -5.67 19.07
C LEU A 173 -1.68 -6.46 18.35
N ILE A 174 -1.85 -6.21 17.05
CA ILE A 174 -2.81 -6.91 16.19
C ILE A 174 -2.18 -8.18 15.61
N HIS A 175 -0.95 -8.04 15.10
CA HIS A 175 -0.25 -9.14 14.45
C HIS A 175 1.26 -8.92 14.47
N LYS A 176 2.02 -10.01 14.39
CA LYS A 176 3.48 -9.97 14.22
C LYS A 176 3.98 -11.08 13.31
N ILE A 177 5.07 -10.79 12.61
CA ILE A 177 5.87 -11.75 11.86
C ILE A 177 7.32 -11.58 12.33
N CYS A 178 7.98 -12.67 12.69
CA CYS A 178 9.39 -12.68 13.05
C CYS A 178 10.11 -13.74 12.20
N ASP A 179 10.92 -13.31 11.25
CA ASP A 179 11.68 -14.17 10.34
C ASP A 179 13.21 -14.08 10.53
N GLY A 180 13.90 -15.19 10.23
CA GLY A 180 15.36 -15.27 10.16
C GLY A 180 16.06 -15.17 11.52
N ALA A 181 15.83 -16.14 12.41
CA ALA A 181 16.45 -16.17 13.73
C ALA A 181 17.98 -16.37 13.64
N THR A 182 18.76 -15.29 13.67
CA THR A 182 20.23 -15.34 13.77
C THR A 182 20.85 -14.13 14.49
N ALA A 183 20.07 -13.26 15.18
CA ALA A 183 20.62 -12.01 15.72
C ALA A 183 21.77 -12.20 16.73
N GLU A 184 21.87 -13.35 17.42
CA GLU A 184 23.03 -13.71 18.26
C GLU A 184 24.35 -13.71 17.48
N THR A 185 24.29 -13.90 16.15
CA THR A 185 25.45 -14.01 15.27
C THR A 185 26.02 -12.64 14.87
N PHE A 186 25.26 -11.55 15.06
CA PHE A 186 25.62 -10.21 14.58
C PHE A 186 25.69 -9.21 15.75
N ALA A 187 26.89 -9.03 16.28
CA ALA A 187 27.15 -8.01 17.29
C ALA A 187 26.67 -6.62 16.80
N GLY A 188 25.87 -5.93 17.62
CA GLY A 188 25.33 -4.60 17.31
C GLY A 188 24.05 -4.60 16.46
N PHE A 189 23.49 -5.76 16.09
CA PHE A 189 22.21 -5.80 15.37
C PHE A 189 21.06 -5.18 16.17
N GLU A 190 20.96 -5.47 17.47
CA GLU A 190 19.89 -4.95 18.33
C GLU A 190 19.92 -3.41 18.42
N GLU A 191 21.12 -2.84 18.59
CA GLU A 191 21.34 -1.40 18.58
C GLU A 191 20.98 -0.81 17.21
N MET A 192 21.44 -1.43 16.12
CA MET A 192 21.13 -1.01 14.76
C MET A 192 19.63 -1.01 14.46
N ARG A 193 18.90 -2.06 14.88
CA ARG A 193 17.45 -2.14 14.74
C ARG A 193 16.77 -1.03 15.54
N THR A 194 17.19 -0.83 16.78
CA THR A 194 16.62 0.21 17.65
C THR A 194 16.82 1.59 17.04
N GLU A 195 18.05 1.94 16.63
CA GLU A 195 18.35 3.22 15.97
C GLU A 195 17.53 3.43 14.69
N ALA A 196 17.43 2.39 13.85
CA ALA A 196 16.70 2.45 12.58
C ALA A 196 15.19 2.65 12.78
N LEU A 197 14.59 1.96 13.76
CA LEU A 197 13.17 2.10 14.06
C LEU A 197 12.86 3.42 14.78
N THR A 198 13.77 3.93 15.62
CA THR A 198 13.64 5.27 16.19
C THR A 198 13.72 6.36 15.10
N ALA A 199 14.55 6.19 14.08
CA ALA A 199 14.57 7.11 12.93
C ALA A 199 13.21 7.13 12.19
N ALA A 200 12.55 5.97 12.09
CA ALA A 200 11.23 5.87 11.48
C ALA A 200 10.15 6.66 12.24
N GLU A 201 10.27 6.84 13.57
CA GLU A 201 9.33 7.63 14.38
C GLU A 201 9.22 9.08 13.88
N THR A 202 10.36 9.72 13.61
CA THR A 202 10.38 11.08 13.04
C THR A 202 10.11 11.05 11.55
N GLY A 203 10.61 10.02 10.86
CA GLY A 203 10.41 9.81 9.43
C GLY A 203 8.93 9.76 9.02
N VAL A 204 8.06 9.11 9.80
CA VAL A 204 6.62 9.09 9.49
C VAL A 204 5.94 10.43 9.75
N VAL A 205 6.42 11.23 10.71
CA VAL A 205 5.86 12.57 10.97
C VAL A 205 6.15 13.49 9.78
N ASP A 206 7.41 13.50 9.34
CA ASP A 206 7.86 14.33 8.21
C ASP A 206 7.33 13.79 6.87
N GLY A 207 7.21 12.47 6.74
CA GLY A 207 6.70 11.75 5.58
C GLY A 207 5.18 11.62 5.52
N HIS A 208 4.44 12.36 6.35
CA HIS A 208 2.97 12.38 6.38
C HIS A 208 2.33 10.99 6.52
N GLY A 209 2.89 10.16 7.41
CA GLY A 209 2.38 8.83 7.75
C GLY A 209 3.10 7.69 7.05
N PHE A 210 4.12 7.94 6.23
CA PHE A 210 4.91 6.89 5.57
C PHE A 210 6.41 7.15 5.65
N TYR A 211 7.18 6.09 5.91
CA TYR A 211 8.63 6.10 5.93
C TYR A 211 9.18 4.81 5.33
N GLU A 212 10.13 4.93 4.41
CA GLU A 212 10.86 3.79 3.86
C GLU A 212 12.30 4.21 3.57
N GLU A 213 13.24 3.61 4.27
CA GLU A 213 14.67 3.91 4.10
C GLU A 213 15.54 2.73 4.52
N SER A 214 16.83 2.81 4.18
CA SER A 214 17.82 1.87 4.68
C SER A 214 18.74 2.55 5.68
N TYR A 215 18.83 1.99 6.88
CA TYR A 215 19.77 2.38 7.92
C TYR A 215 20.87 1.34 8.04
N LYS A 216 22.09 1.69 7.58
CA LYS A 216 23.23 0.76 7.47
C LYS A 216 22.86 -0.47 6.61
N LEU A 217 22.57 -1.61 7.24
CA LEU A 217 22.22 -2.88 6.59
C LEU A 217 20.76 -3.29 6.84
N LEU A 218 19.98 -2.47 7.54
CA LEU A 218 18.55 -2.69 7.74
C LEU A 218 17.76 -1.82 6.78
N HIS A 219 16.87 -2.45 6.03
CA HIS A 219 15.78 -1.77 5.36
C HIS A 219 14.60 -1.68 6.32
N VAL A 220 14.01 -0.50 6.45
CA VAL A 220 12.87 -0.22 7.34
C VAL A 220 11.73 0.38 6.53
N VAL A 221 10.52 -0.08 6.83
CA VAL A 221 9.26 0.50 6.35
C VAL A 221 8.39 0.77 7.56
N ALA A 222 7.77 1.93 7.63
CA ALA A 222 6.76 2.25 8.62
C ALA A 222 5.61 3.00 7.94
N GLN A 223 4.39 2.68 8.34
CA GLN A 223 3.21 3.37 7.83
C GLN A 223 2.14 3.46 8.90
N CYS A 224 1.59 4.66 9.05
CA CYS A 224 0.43 4.93 9.86
C CYS A 224 -0.85 4.81 9.03
N ASP A 225 -1.95 4.45 9.68
CA ASP A 225 -3.26 4.47 9.05
C ASP A 225 -3.61 5.93 8.72
N GLY A 226 -4.17 6.18 7.52
CA GLY A 226 -4.38 7.56 7.03
C GLY A 226 -5.38 8.42 7.82
N HIS A 227 -5.96 7.91 8.90
CA HIS A 227 -6.78 8.67 9.85
C HIS A 227 -6.05 9.05 11.14
N VAL A 228 -4.80 8.61 11.31
CA VAL A 228 -3.99 8.90 12.50
C VAL A 228 -3.27 10.23 12.29
N GLU A 229 -3.39 11.13 13.27
CA GLU A 229 -2.73 12.44 13.25
C GLU A 229 -1.21 12.30 13.41
N ALA A 230 -0.46 13.29 12.94
CA ALA A 230 1.01 13.19 12.84
C ALA A 230 1.71 12.84 14.16
N CYS A 231 1.35 13.46 15.28
CA CYS A 231 1.95 13.15 16.59
C CYS A 231 1.60 11.73 17.05
N ASP A 232 0.33 11.33 16.92
CA ASP A 232 -0.13 9.99 17.29
C ASP A 232 0.50 8.90 16.41
N CYS A 233 0.81 9.24 15.16
CA CYS A 233 1.52 8.39 14.22
C CYS A 233 2.96 8.12 14.68
N GLY A 234 3.70 9.15 15.07
CA GLY A 234 5.05 8.98 15.65
C GLY A 234 5.02 8.13 16.94
N GLU A 235 4.05 8.38 17.83
CA GLU A 235 3.86 7.57 19.04
C GLU A 235 3.51 6.11 18.74
N CYS A 236 2.68 5.87 17.72
CA CYS A 236 2.33 4.51 17.29
C CYS A 236 3.56 3.76 16.78
N VAL A 237 4.36 4.39 15.91
CA VAL A 237 5.59 3.80 15.39
C VAL A 237 6.60 3.52 16.50
N SER A 238 6.70 4.40 17.50
CA SER A 238 7.54 4.17 18.68
C SER A 238 7.06 2.97 19.50
N ALA A 239 5.74 2.84 19.72
CA ALA A 239 5.17 1.67 20.38
C ALA A 239 5.41 0.37 19.59
N ALA A 240 5.31 0.43 18.25
CA ALA A 240 5.57 -0.70 17.37
C ALA A 240 7.06 -1.09 17.37
N ALA A 241 7.97 -0.11 17.50
CA ALA A 241 9.40 -0.35 17.66
C ALA A 241 9.73 -1.04 18.99
N ALA A 242 9.11 -0.60 20.09
CA ALA A 242 9.23 -1.26 21.38
C ALA A 242 8.71 -2.71 21.33
N ALA A 243 7.54 -2.92 20.71
CA ALA A 243 6.99 -4.26 20.50
C ALA A 243 7.91 -5.11 19.60
N ALA A 244 8.56 -4.55 18.58
CA ALA A 244 9.54 -5.30 17.77
C ALA A 244 10.71 -5.83 18.61
N ALA A 245 11.17 -5.04 19.58
CA ALA A 245 12.27 -5.43 20.47
C ALA A 245 11.87 -6.55 21.44
N GLU A 246 10.64 -6.53 21.96
CA GLU A 246 10.12 -7.55 22.87
C GLU A 246 9.66 -8.83 22.16
N GLU A 247 8.95 -8.67 21.04
CA GLU A 247 8.23 -9.75 20.37
C GLU A 247 9.04 -10.49 19.30
N CYS A 248 10.03 -9.81 18.70
CA CYS A 248 10.95 -10.34 17.69
C CYS A 248 12.43 -10.07 18.04
N PRO A 249 12.90 -10.38 19.28
CA PRO A 249 14.23 -9.99 19.75
C PRO A 249 15.37 -10.53 18.88
N TRP A 250 15.24 -11.77 18.41
CA TRP A 250 16.30 -12.51 17.70
C TRP A 250 16.14 -12.54 16.18
N SER A 251 15.12 -11.84 15.68
CA SER A 251 14.72 -11.89 14.27
C SER A 251 15.49 -10.87 13.46
N ILE A 252 16.10 -11.27 12.34
CA ILE A 252 16.77 -10.34 11.42
C ILE A 252 15.79 -9.66 10.45
N ALA A 253 14.57 -10.19 10.36
CA ALA A 253 13.45 -9.53 9.71
C ALA A 253 12.22 -9.65 10.61
N GLY A 254 11.41 -8.59 10.65
CA GLY A 254 10.20 -8.59 11.45
C GLY A 254 9.20 -7.57 10.96
N GLN A 255 7.92 -7.85 11.20
CA GLN A 255 6.81 -6.94 10.93
C GLN A 255 5.89 -6.92 12.14
N ILE A 256 5.60 -5.73 12.66
CA ILE A 256 4.74 -5.50 13.82
C ILE A 256 3.58 -4.63 13.39
N TYR A 257 2.36 -5.10 13.62
CA TYR A 257 1.12 -4.41 13.27
C TYR A 257 0.39 -4.04 14.56
N LEU A 258 0.22 -2.75 14.80
CA LEU A 258 -0.57 -2.20 15.89
C LEU A 258 -1.86 -1.56 15.36
N GLU A 259 -2.78 -1.22 16.25
CA GLU A 259 -3.85 -0.31 15.89
C GLU A 259 -3.26 1.07 15.55
N GLY A 260 -3.48 1.53 14.31
CA GLY A 260 -3.04 2.83 13.82
C GLY A 260 -1.72 2.85 13.04
N CYS A 261 -0.90 1.78 13.07
CA CYS A 261 0.34 1.73 12.29
C CYS A 261 0.94 0.32 12.17
N TYR A 262 1.91 0.16 11.27
CA TYR A 262 2.82 -0.97 11.28
C TYR A 262 4.26 -0.54 11.04
N VAL A 263 5.20 -1.37 11.52
CA VAL A 263 6.63 -1.25 11.20
C VAL A 263 7.14 -2.59 10.68
N GLY A 264 7.99 -2.53 9.67
CA GLY A 264 8.68 -3.67 9.08
C GLY A 264 10.17 -3.39 9.00
N TYR A 265 10.99 -4.39 9.25
CA TYR A 265 12.43 -4.32 9.05
C TYR A 265 12.97 -5.60 8.42
N THR A 266 14.03 -5.49 7.63
CA THR A 266 14.73 -6.64 7.05
C THR A 266 16.21 -6.33 6.94
N TYR A 267 17.03 -7.23 7.48
CA TYR A 267 18.49 -7.13 7.43
C TYR A 267 19.06 -7.77 6.16
N TYR A 268 19.90 -7.03 5.45
CA TYR A 268 20.56 -7.48 4.21
C TYR A 268 22.09 -7.48 4.36
N PRO A 269 22.69 -8.56 4.91
CA PRO A 269 24.12 -8.61 5.19
C PRO A 269 25.04 -8.60 3.95
N HIS A 270 24.48 -8.84 2.77
CA HIS A 270 25.23 -8.93 1.50
C HIS A 270 25.08 -7.70 0.62
N GLU A 271 24.23 -6.75 1.00
CA GLU A 271 24.16 -5.45 0.34
C GLU A 271 25.28 -4.58 0.89
N HIS A 272 26.20 -4.17 0.01
CA HIS A 272 27.26 -3.25 0.40
C HIS A 272 26.60 -1.89 0.71
N PRO A 273 26.70 -1.36 1.94
CA PRO A 273 26.15 -0.05 2.23
C PRO A 273 26.92 0.96 1.37
N GLY A 274 26.17 1.77 0.62
CA GLY A 274 26.71 2.85 -0.20
C GLY A 274 27.43 3.87 0.67
N GLY A 275 28.70 3.62 0.95
CA GLY A 275 29.55 4.50 1.73
C GLY A 275 30.04 5.67 0.88
N SER A 276 29.58 6.88 1.17
CA SER A 276 30.32 8.10 0.87
C SER A 276 31.44 8.26 1.90
N TYR A 277 32.54 7.52 1.73
CA TYR A 277 33.80 7.82 2.40
C TYR A 277 34.67 8.65 1.45
N HIS A 278 34.89 9.91 1.82
CA HIS A 278 35.95 10.73 1.27
C HIS A 278 37.29 10.20 1.79
N GLU A 279 37.99 9.44 0.96
CA GLU A 279 39.46 9.39 0.98
C GLU A 279 39.96 9.64 -0.46
N GLU A 280 40.79 10.66 -0.60
CA GLU A 280 41.45 10.99 -1.85
C GLU A 280 42.58 10.01 -2.17
N VAL A 281 42.86 9.94 -3.48
CA VAL A 281 44.04 9.37 -4.17
C VAL A 281 43.94 7.89 -4.57
N GLY A 282 43.58 7.67 -5.85
CA GLY A 282 43.91 6.43 -6.57
C GLY A 282 43.01 6.09 -7.76
N LYS A 283 43.19 6.81 -8.88
CA LYS A 283 42.66 6.55 -10.23
C LYS A 283 42.43 5.05 -10.57
N ALA A 284 41.19 4.64 -10.89
CA ALA A 284 40.85 3.81 -12.07
C ALA A 284 39.33 3.48 -12.19
N SER A 285 38.72 4.08 -13.21
CA SER A 285 37.61 3.61 -14.06
C SER A 285 36.31 3.03 -13.47
N THR A 286 35.28 3.88 -13.59
CA THR A 286 34.02 3.60 -14.31
C THR A 286 32.98 2.70 -13.63
N GLY A 287 32.16 3.36 -12.80
CA GLY A 287 30.79 2.93 -12.56
C GLY A 287 29.99 2.89 -13.87
N LYS A 288 29.38 1.74 -14.15
CA LYS A 288 28.34 1.62 -15.18
C LYS A 288 27.07 2.25 -14.64
N SER A 289 26.97 3.54 -14.89
CA SER A 289 25.72 4.28 -14.88
C SER A 289 24.69 3.53 -15.72
N LEU A 290 23.53 3.29 -15.13
CA LEU A 290 22.31 2.95 -15.82
C LEU A 290 21.90 4.17 -16.69
N ALA A 291 22.58 4.32 -17.81
CA ALA A 291 22.28 5.30 -18.85
C ALA A 291 22.34 4.62 -20.23
N ILE A 292 21.68 3.46 -20.35
CA ILE A 292 21.53 2.74 -21.62
C ILE A 292 20.05 2.51 -21.89
N VAL A 293 19.25 3.57 -21.91
CA VAL A 293 17.99 3.61 -22.72
C VAL A 293 17.72 5.02 -23.26
N VAL A 294 18.12 6.10 -22.58
CA VAL A 294 17.88 7.48 -23.09
C VAL A 294 18.88 7.90 -24.19
N GLY A 295 20.09 7.34 -24.20
CA GLY A 295 21.09 7.62 -25.25
C GLY A 295 20.77 6.98 -26.61
N GLY A 296 20.08 5.83 -26.62
CA GLY A 296 19.77 5.10 -27.85
C GLY A 296 18.72 5.81 -28.71
N VAL A 297 17.68 6.38 -28.08
CA VAL A 297 16.62 7.10 -28.79
C VAL A 297 17.14 8.44 -29.32
N ALA A 298 17.93 9.17 -28.53
CA ALA A 298 18.55 10.42 -28.98
C ALA A 298 19.54 10.18 -30.15
N ALA A 299 20.33 9.11 -30.11
CA ALA A 299 21.23 8.74 -31.20
C ALA A 299 20.48 8.37 -32.49
N LEU A 300 19.37 7.62 -32.39
CA LEU A 300 18.54 7.29 -33.56
C LEU A 300 17.88 8.52 -34.19
N VAL A 301 17.43 9.48 -33.36
CA VAL A 301 16.89 10.76 -33.84
C VAL A 301 17.99 11.58 -34.54
N PHE A 302 19.19 11.65 -33.96
CA PHE A 302 20.32 12.37 -34.56
C PHE A 302 20.76 11.76 -35.89
N VAL A 303 20.81 10.42 -35.98
CA VAL A 303 21.11 9.70 -37.22
C VAL A 303 20.04 9.95 -38.27
N ALA A 304 18.76 9.94 -37.90
CA ALA A 304 17.66 10.25 -38.83
C ALA A 304 17.76 11.70 -39.36
N ILE A 305 18.04 12.68 -38.49
CA ILE A 305 18.23 14.08 -38.89
C ILE A 305 19.44 14.22 -39.83
N PHE A 306 20.54 13.53 -39.54
CA PHE A 306 21.74 13.54 -40.38
C PHE A 306 21.48 12.94 -41.78
N PHE A 307 20.74 11.84 -41.86
CA PHE A 307 20.33 11.24 -43.14
C PHE A 307 19.44 12.19 -43.96
N LEU A 308 18.49 12.89 -43.32
CA LEU A 308 17.65 13.88 -44.00
C LEU A 308 18.47 15.06 -44.54
N PHE A 309 19.53 15.47 -43.84
CA PHE A 309 20.42 16.54 -44.30
C PHE A 309 21.25 16.11 -45.52
N LEU A 310 21.74 14.87 -45.56
CA LEU A 310 22.45 14.32 -46.72
C LEU A 310 21.55 14.20 -47.94
N GLU A 311 20.29 13.79 -47.76
CA GLU A 311 19.33 13.69 -48.87
C GLU A 311 18.96 15.08 -49.42
N SER A 312 18.86 16.09 -48.55
CA SER A 312 18.69 17.50 -48.92
C SER A 312 19.86 18.04 -49.76
N LEU A 313 21.10 17.71 -49.39
CA LEU A 313 22.30 18.09 -50.16
C LEU A 313 22.35 17.39 -51.52
N ARG A 314 21.92 16.12 -51.57
CA ARG A 314 21.90 15.34 -52.82
C ARG A 314 20.86 15.85 -53.82
N ARG A 315 19.73 16.37 -53.34
CA ARG A 315 18.72 17.04 -54.18
C ARG A 315 19.16 18.39 -54.72
N LYS A 316 20.20 19.01 -54.16
CA LYS A 316 20.71 20.32 -54.61
C LYS A 316 21.76 20.21 -55.72
N GLY A 317 22.15 18.99 -56.11
CA GLY A 317 23.11 18.72 -57.17
C GLY A 317 22.50 18.34 -58.53
N ASP A 318 21.17 18.29 -58.64
CA ASP A 318 20.47 17.90 -59.86
C ASP A 318 19.81 19.10 -60.60
N ASP A 319 20.14 20.34 -60.22
CA ASP A 319 19.78 21.54 -60.98
C ASP A 319 21.02 22.44 -61.18
N CYS A 320 21.49 22.51 -62.43
CA CYS A 320 22.65 23.22 -63.04
C CYS A 320 23.90 22.37 -63.31
#